data_AF-A0A7J8MGZ7-F1
#
_entry.id   AF-A0A7J8MGZ7-F1
#
_cell.length_a   1.000
_cell.length_b   1.000
_cell.length_c   1.000
_cell.angle_alpha   90.00
_cell.angle_beta   90.00
_cell.angle_gamma   90.00
#
_symmetry.space_group_name_H-M   'P 1'
#
loop_
_entity.id
_entity.type
_entity.pdbx_description
1 polymer ?
#
loop_
_entity_poly.entity_id
_entity_poly.type
_entity_poly.pdbx_seq_one_letter_code
_entity_poly.pdbx_strand_id
1 'polypeptide(L)'
;MIAIDFSFAVVNILLKKVLDDGMNHLVLITFRLSISTIFLAPIGYFWERNTRPKLTPRILCYLFCSAIVGASLTQYFFLLGIQYTSATFACAFVNMVPVVTFIMALPFRIETVNLKSNSGRAKILGSVICVGGGLLLTLYKGRPLFKHQHSHAVAQTVANIVKQSPSRRAQRWTIGCLALVVGTLLWSSWFIIQSLVGRRYPCQFSSTAIMSFFGAIQSAALSLFTSRDLSMWVLKGKVEIITVLYA
;
A
#
# COMPACT_ATOMS: atom_id res chain seq x y z
N MET A 1 -17.56 -2.47 6.23
CA MET A 1 -16.58 -1.37 6.03
C MET A 1 -15.79 -1.09 7.29
N ILE A 2 -16.42 -0.76 8.43
CA ILE A 2 -15.70 -0.45 9.70
C ILE A 2 -14.66 -1.52 10.09
N ALA A 3 -15.00 -2.82 10.00
CA ALA A 3 -14.06 -3.90 10.31
C ALA A 3 -12.85 -3.97 9.36
N ILE A 4 -13.01 -3.58 8.09
CA ILE A 4 -11.94 -3.56 7.08
C ILE A 4 -11.02 -2.38 7.38
N ASP A 5 -11.58 -1.20 7.65
CA ASP A 5 -10.80 0.01 7.96
C ASP A 5 -10.03 -0.16 9.28
N PHE A 6 -10.65 -0.81 10.27
CA PHE A 6 -9.98 -1.17 11.52
C PHE A 6 -8.82 -2.14 11.27
N SER A 7 -9.03 -3.20 10.48
CA SER A 7 -7.97 -4.15 10.11
C SER A 7 -6.83 -3.45 9.37
N PHE A 8 -7.15 -2.55 8.44
CA PHE A 8 -6.16 -1.79 7.68
C PHE A 8 -5.33 -0.87 8.58
N ALA A 9 -5.96 -0.23 9.57
CA ALA A 9 -5.27 0.58 10.56
C ALA A 9 -4.30 -0.27 11.41
N VAL A 10 -4.75 -1.45 11.88
CA VAL A 10 -3.90 -2.38 12.64
C VAL A 10 -2.69 -2.82 11.82
N VAL A 11 -2.90 -3.19 10.55
CA VAL A 11 -1.81 -3.55 9.62
C VAL A 11 -0.80 -2.41 9.49
N ASN A 12 -1.24 -1.17 9.25
CA ASN A 12 -0.33 -0.04 9.09
C ASN A 12 0.51 0.24 10.36
N ILE A 13 -0.07 0.07 11.55
CA ILE A 13 0.64 0.22 12.82
C ILE A 13 1.70 -0.88 12.98
N LEU A 14 1.34 -2.13 12.71
CA LEU A 14 2.26 -3.27 12.80
C LEU A 14 3.41 -3.14 11.78
N LEU A 15 3.10 -2.76 10.53
CA LEU A 15 4.09 -2.49 9.50
C LEU A 15 5.07 -1.39 9.94
N LYS A 16 4.57 -0.28 10.48
CA LYS A 16 5.44 0.80 10.98
C LYS A 16 6.38 0.30 12.07
N LYS A 17 5.86 -0.48 13.04
CA LYS A 17 6.67 -1.05 14.12
C LYS A 17 7.80 -1.94 13.61
N VAL A 18 7.50 -2.86 12.70
CA VAL A 18 8.50 -3.81 12.15
C VAL A 18 9.53 -3.11 11.28
N LEU A 19 9.14 -2.04 10.57
CA LEU A 19 10.08 -1.20 9.81
C LEU A 19 11.01 -0.39 10.72
N ASP A 20 10.49 0.12 11.84
CA ASP A 20 11.30 0.85 12.82
C ASP A 20 12.29 -0.09 13.56
N ASP A 21 11.93 -1.37 13.72
CA ASP A 21 12.81 -2.43 14.23
C ASP A 21 13.90 -2.87 13.21
N GLY A 22 13.88 -2.32 12.00
CA GLY A 22 14.96 -2.46 11.01
C GLY A 22 14.76 -3.53 9.94
N MET A 23 13.55 -4.09 9.80
CA MET A 23 13.26 -5.06 8.74
C MET A 23 13.33 -4.43 7.34
N ASN A 24 13.86 -5.18 6.37
CA ASN A 24 13.90 -4.75 4.97
C ASN A 24 12.50 -4.73 4.33
N HIS A 25 12.13 -3.60 3.73
CA HIS A 25 10.84 -3.38 3.08
C HIS A 25 10.50 -4.43 2.02
N LEU A 26 11.47 -4.82 1.18
CA LEU A 26 11.25 -5.71 0.04
C LEU A 26 11.05 -7.16 0.48
N VAL A 27 11.74 -7.57 1.55
CA VAL A 27 11.55 -8.88 2.18
C VAL A 27 10.16 -8.97 2.80
N LEU A 28 9.74 -7.93 3.52
CA LEU A 28 8.39 -7.85 4.09
C LEU A 28 7.31 -7.97 3.00
N ILE A 29 7.45 -7.21 1.91
CA ILE A 29 6.53 -7.26 0.76
C ILE A 29 6.47 -8.68 0.19
N THR A 30 7.63 -9.31 0.00
CA THR A 30 7.72 -10.67 -0.56
C THR A 30 6.98 -11.69 0.29
N PHE A 31 7.17 -11.67 1.61
CA PHE A 31 6.48 -12.60 2.49
C PHE A 31 4.97 -12.38 2.50
N ARG A 32 4.51 -11.13 2.60
CA ARG A 32 3.07 -10.80 2.55
C ARG A 32 2.42 -11.31 1.27
N LEU A 33 3.04 -11.04 0.12
CA LEU A 33 2.50 -11.45 -1.17
C LEU A 33 2.55 -12.97 -1.36
N SER A 34 3.54 -13.65 -0.79
CA SER A 34 3.64 -15.11 -0.79
C SER A 34 2.52 -15.75 0.03
N ILE A 35 2.28 -15.23 1.24
CA ILE A 35 1.19 -15.69 2.11
C ILE A 35 -0.16 -15.45 1.44
N SER A 36 -0.40 -14.24 0.95
CA SER A 36 -1.58 -13.89 0.15
C SER A 36 -1.82 -14.92 -0.97
N THR A 37 -0.78 -15.25 -1.74
CA THR A 37 -0.87 -16.24 -2.82
C THR A 37 -1.24 -17.63 -2.31
N ILE A 38 -0.58 -18.12 -1.24
CA ILE A 38 -0.81 -19.45 -0.68
C ILE A 38 -2.25 -19.60 -0.17
N PHE A 39 -2.82 -18.55 0.42
CA PHE A 39 -4.21 -18.56 0.91
C PHE A 39 -5.24 -18.36 -0.21
N LEU A 40 -5.00 -17.43 -1.14
CA LEU A 40 -5.97 -17.10 -2.21
C LEU A 40 -5.96 -18.12 -3.35
N ALA A 41 -4.84 -18.77 -3.64
CA ALA A 41 -4.75 -19.76 -4.72
C ALA A 41 -5.73 -20.93 -4.58
N PRO A 42 -5.83 -21.62 -3.43
CA PRO A 42 -6.80 -22.71 -3.27
C PRO A 42 -8.24 -22.20 -3.29
N ILE A 43 -8.52 -21.05 -2.66
CA ILE A 43 -9.87 -20.45 -2.65
C ILE A 43 -10.30 -20.11 -4.08
N GLY A 44 -9.45 -19.43 -4.85
CA GLY A 44 -9.71 -19.11 -6.24
C GLY A 44 -9.86 -20.35 -7.10
N TYR A 45 -9.04 -21.39 -6.87
CA TYR A 45 -9.16 -22.65 -7.58
C TYR A 45 -10.50 -23.33 -7.31
N PHE A 46 -10.89 -23.54 -6.05
CA PHE A 46 -12.12 -24.27 -5.73
C PHE A 46 -13.39 -23.48 -6.05
N TRP A 47 -13.39 -22.17 -5.79
CA TRP A 47 -14.58 -21.33 -5.97
C TRP A 47 -14.83 -20.96 -7.43
N GLU A 48 -13.78 -20.71 -8.21
CA GLU A 48 -13.89 -20.21 -9.59
C GLU A 48 -13.61 -21.28 -10.64
N ARG A 49 -13.43 -22.56 -10.27
CA ARG A 49 -13.11 -23.66 -11.21
C ARG A 49 -14.07 -23.76 -12.40
N ASN A 50 -15.37 -23.50 -12.17
CA ASN A 50 -16.42 -23.66 -13.18
C ASN A 50 -16.62 -22.41 -14.04
N THR A 51 -16.15 -21.24 -13.58
CA THR A 51 -16.32 -19.94 -14.24
C THR A 51 -15.04 -19.40 -14.87
N ARG A 52 -13.92 -20.14 -14.75
CA ARG A 52 -12.59 -19.70 -15.14
C ARG A 52 -12.43 -19.57 -16.66
N PRO A 53 -12.18 -18.36 -17.20
CA PRO A 53 -11.77 -18.18 -18.59
C PRO A 53 -10.41 -18.84 -18.84
N LYS A 54 -10.14 -19.24 -20.08
CA LYS A 54 -8.81 -19.73 -20.48
C LYS A 54 -7.75 -18.64 -20.24
N LEU A 55 -6.73 -18.96 -19.43
CA LEU A 55 -5.59 -18.08 -19.20
C LEU A 55 -4.80 -17.92 -20.50
N THR A 56 -4.96 -16.77 -21.14
CA THR A 56 -4.21 -16.41 -22.35
C THR A 56 -2.90 -15.73 -21.94
N PRO A 57 -1.77 -15.92 -22.65
CA PRO A 57 -0.51 -15.24 -22.35
C PRO A 57 -0.65 -13.71 -22.29
N ARG A 58 -1.57 -13.13 -23.09
CA ARG A 58 -1.91 -11.70 -23.01
C ARG A 58 -2.43 -11.30 -21.63
N ILE A 59 -3.33 -12.08 -21.03
CA ILE A 59 -3.89 -11.82 -19.70
C ILE A 59 -2.80 -11.95 -18.64
N LEU A 60 -1.92 -12.96 -18.76
CA LEU A 60 -0.76 -13.10 -17.87
C LEU A 60 0.17 -11.89 -17.94
N CYS A 61 0.44 -11.36 -19.13
CA CYS A 61 1.22 -10.13 -19.29
C CYS A 61 0.54 -8.93 -18.62
N TYR A 62 -0.78 -8.75 -18.78
CA TYR A 62 -1.51 -7.70 -18.07
C TYR A 62 -1.45 -7.87 -16.54
N LEU A 63 -1.60 -9.09 -16.03
CA LEU A 63 -1.50 -9.39 -14.59
C LEU A 63 -0.08 -9.15 -14.06
N PHE A 64 0.94 -9.48 -14.85
CA PHE A 64 2.34 -9.22 -14.50
C PHE A 64 2.63 -7.73 -14.41
N CYS A 65 2.21 -6.93 -15.40
CA CYS A 65 2.33 -5.47 -15.37
C CYS A 65 1.51 -4.86 -14.22
N SER A 66 0.29 -5.39 -13.98
CA SER A 66 -0.53 -4.99 -12.84
C SER A 66 0.18 -5.26 -11.50
N ALA A 67 0.87 -6.40 -11.37
CA ALA A 67 1.66 -6.73 -10.20
C ALA A 67 2.86 -5.79 -10.01
N ILE A 68 3.54 -5.36 -11.09
CA ILE A 68 4.63 -4.38 -10.99
C ILE A 68 4.11 -3.08 -10.37
N VAL A 69 3.01 -2.57 -10.93
CA VAL A 69 2.46 -1.26 -10.52
C VAL A 69 1.84 -1.38 -9.12
N GLY A 70 0.91 -2.31 -8.91
CA GLY A 70 0.08 -2.37 -7.71
C GLY A 70 0.67 -3.14 -6.53
N ALA A 71 1.45 -4.19 -6.78
CA ALA A 71 2.04 -4.98 -5.71
C ALA A 71 3.45 -4.49 -5.38
N SER A 72 4.35 -4.51 -6.36
CA SER A 72 5.78 -4.28 -6.13
C SER A 72 6.11 -2.81 -5.86
N LEU A 73 5.92 -1.94 -6.87
CA LEU A 73 6.33 -0.54 -6.76
C LEU A 73 5.47 0.24 -5.77
N THR A 74 4.14 0.08 -5.82
CA THR A 74 3.24 0.76 -4.88
C THR A 74 3.61 0.45 -3.43
N GLN A 75 3.78 -0.83 -3.08
CA GLN A 75 4.11 -1.18 -1.69
C GLN A 75 5.51 -0.71 -1.31
N TYR A 76 6.49 -0.80 -2.21
CA TYR A 76 7.84 -0.29 -1.95
C TYR A 76 7.83 1.20 -1.60
N PHE A 77 7.22 2.03 -2.47
CA PHE A 77 7.15 3.48 -2.24
C PHE A 77 6.29 3.84 -1.03
N PHE A 78 5.22 3.11 -0.77
CA PHE A 78 4.37 3.32 0.40
C PHE A 78 5.12 3.03 1.71
N LEU A 79 5.81 1.88 1.80
CA LEU A 79 6.58 1.53 2.99
C LEU A 79 7.79 2.47 3.19
N LEU A 80 8.46 2.87 2.11
CA LEU A 80 9.52 3.89 2.15
C LEU A 80 8.98 5.23 2.68
N GLY A 81 7.78 5.62 2.23
CA GLY A 81 7.06 6.78 2.71
C GLY A 81 6.76 6.71 4.21
N ILE A 82 6.23 5.58 4.68
CA ILE A 82 5.95 5.31 6.11
C ILE A 82 7.24 5.35 6.95
N GLN A 83 8.35 4.87 6.41
CA GLN A 83 9.63 4.85 7.13
C GLN A 83 10.12 6.28 7.43
N TYR A 84 10.06 7.18 6.44
CA TYR A 84 10.54 8.56 6.57
C TYR A 84 9.50 9.55 7.11
N THR A 85 8.24 9.13 7.24
CA THR A 85 7.15 9.96 7.77
C THR A 85 6.46 9.26 8.95
N SER A 86 5.16 9.51 9.17
CA SER A 86 4.35 8.86 10.20
C SER A 86 3.24 8.03 9.57
N ALA A 87 2.76 7.02 10.30
CA ALA A 87 1.64 6.18 9.84
C ALA A 87 0.39 7.03 9.52
N THR A 88 0.08 8.03 10.35
CA THR A 88 -1.04 8.95 10.13
C THR A 88 -0.86 9.77 8.86
N PHE A 89 0.35 10.27 8.60
CA PHE A 89 0.65 11.03 7.39
C PHE A 89 0.49 10.16 6.14
N ALA A 90 1.01 8.94 6.15
CA ALA A 90 0.82 7.99 5.05
C ALA A 90 -0.65 7.59 4.85
N CYS A 91 -1.43 7.42 5.92
CA CYS A 91 -2.87 7.12 5.82
C CYS A 91 -3.64 8.23 5.10
N ALA A 92 -3.24 9.49 5.24
CA ALA A 92 -3.86 10.58 4.50
C ALA A 92 -3.71 10.44 2.99
N PHE A 93 -2.55 9.98 2.52
CA PHE A 93 -2.31 9.69 1.11
C PHE A 93 -3.16 8.51 0.61
N VAL A 94 -3.33 7.48 1.44
CA VAL A 94 -4.26 6.37 1.13
C VAL A 94 -5.68 6.88 0.92
N ASN A 95 -6.14 7.79 1.78
CA ASN A 95 -7.47 8.38 1.67
C ASN A 95 -7.65 9.27 0.43
N MET A 96 -6.56 9.74 -0.18
CA MET A 96 -6.60 10.49 -1.44
C MET A 96 -6.64 9.58 -2.68
N VAL A 97 -6.34 8.28 -2.56
CA VAL A 97 -6.32 7.33 -3.68
C VAL A 97 -7.64 7.34 -4.48
N PRO A 98 -8.84 7.30 -3.87
CA PRO A 98 -10.09 7.35 -4.64
C PRO A 98 -10.25 8.63 -5.48
N VAL A 99 -9.84 9.77 -4.93
CA VAL A 99 -9.92 11.08 -5.62
C VAL A 99 -8.94 11.11 -6.79
N VAL A 100 -7.70 10.68 -6.57
CA VAL A 100 -6.67 10.62 -7.62
C VAL A 100 -7.05 9.62 -8.70
N THR A 101 -7.62 8.46 -8.32
CA THR A 101 -8.14 7.46 -9.25
C THR A 101 -9.25 8.02 -10.11
N PHE A 102 -10.21 8.74 -9.52
CA PHE A 102 -11.29 9.40 -10.24
C PHE A 102 -10.75 10.41 -11.26
N ILE A 103 -9.82 11.28 -10.85
CA ILE A 103 -9.19 12.27 -11.75
C ILE A 103 -8.47 11.57 -12.91
N MET A 104 -7.70 10.52 -12.62
CA MET A 104 -6.98 9.78 -13.66
C MET A 104 -7.91 8.98 -14.58
N ALA A 105 -9.09 8.55 -14.13
CA ALA A 105 -10.05 7.82 -14.95
C ALA A 105 -10.73 8.70 -16.02
N LEU A 106 -10.78 10.02 -15.82
CA LEU A 106 -11.40 11.00 -16.75
C LEU A 106 -10.73 11.01 -18.14
N PRO A 107 -9.40 11.19 -18.30
CA PRO A 107 -8.76 11.19 -19.61
C PRO A 107 -8.90 9.85 -20.35
N PHE A 108 -8.96 8.73 -19.62
CA PHE A 108 -9.19 7.41 -20.22
C PHE A 108 -10.66 7.15 -20.61
N ARG A 109 -11.57 8.11 -20.35
CA ARG A 109 -13.03 7.97 -20.54
C ARG A 109 -13.63 6.72 -19.89
N ILE A 110 -12.97 6.21 -18.85
CA ILE A 110 -13.50 5.11 -18.03
C ILE A 110 -14.65 5.65 -17.19
N GLU A 111 -14.48 6.88 -16.69
CA GLU A 111 -15.50 7.60 -15.93
C GLU A 111 -15.96 8.83 -16.72
N THR A 112 -17.28 9.03 -16.84
CA THR A 112 -17.87 10.21 -17.48
C THR A 112 -18.52 11.11 -16.43
N VAL A 113 -18.16 12.40 -16.46
CA VAL A 113 -18.70 13.41 -15.56
C VAL A 113 -19.59 14.33 -16.37
N ASN A 114 -20.89 14.14 -16.22
CA ASN A 114 -21.87 15.06 -16.77
C ASN A 114 -22.33 16.03 -15.66
N LEU A 115 -21.80 17.26 -15.69
CA LEU A 115 -22.12 18.34 -14.74
C LEU A 115 -23.61 18.70 -14.70
N LYS A 116 -24.35 18.42 -15.78
CA LYS A 116 -25.80 18.64 -15.83
C LYS A 116 -26.61 17.51 -15.17
N SER A 117 -25.99 16.35 -14.94
CA SER A 117 -26.64 15.20 -14.30
C SER A 117 -26.44 15.21 -12.78
N ASN A 118 -27.45 14.77 -12.03
CA ASN A 118 -27.34 14.61 -10.57
C ASN A 118 -26.23 13.63 -10.17
N SER A 119 -25.98 12.59 -10.98
CA SER A 119 -24.87 11.65 -10.76
C SER A 119 -23.49 12.33 -10.88
N GLY A 120 -23.28 13.15 -11.91
CA GLY A 120 -22.02 13.89 -12.08
C GLY A 120 -21.77 14.91 -10.96
N ARG A 121 -22.82 15.61 -10.51
CA ARG A 121 -22.73 16.52 -9.34
C ARG A 121 -22.39 15.76 -8.06
N ALA A 122 -22.99 14.59 -7.84
CA ALA A 122 -22.71 13.75 -6.68
C ALA A 122 -21.25 13.24 -6.68
N LYS A 123 -20.69 12.85 -7.83
CA LYS A 123 -19.28 12.41 -7.95
C LYS A 123 -18.30 13.52 -7.57
N ILE A 124 -18.55 14.75 -8.03
CA ILE A 124 -17.72 15.91 -7.70
C ILE A 124 -17.85 16.26 -6.21
N LEU A 125 -19.07 16.32 -5.70
CA LEU A 125 -19.31 16.62 -4.29
C LEU A 125 -18.66 15.58 -3.37
N GLY A 126 -18.79 14.29 -3.71
CA GLY A 126 -18.12 13.20 -3.00
C GLY A 126 -16.60 13.31 -3.04
N SER A 127 -16.03 13.68 -4.19
CA SER A 127 -14.58 13.94 -4.31
C SER A 127 -14.13 15.10 -3.42
N VAL A 128 -14.87 16.21 -3.39
CA VAL A 128 -14.55 17.38 -2.54
C VAL A 128 -14.65 17.02 -1.05
N ILE A 129 -15.70 16.30 -0.65
CA ILE A 129 -15.86 15.83 0.73
C ILE A 129 -14.73 14.88 1.13
N CYS A 130 -14.29 13.99 0.23
CA CYS A 130 -13.19 13.07 0.46
C CYS A 130 -11.85 13.80 0.67
N VAL A 131 -11.54 14.78 -0.20
CA VAL A 131 -10.36 15.65 -0.01
C VAL A 131 -10.46 16.43 1.30
N GLY A 132 -11.62 16.99 1.60
CA GLY A 132 -11.87 17.71 2.85
C GLY A 132 -11.68 16.83 4.08
N GLY A 133 -12.18 15.60 4.08
CA GLY A 133 -11.99 14.62 5.16
C GLY A 133 -10.52 14.21 5.34
N GLY A 134 -9.78 13.99 4.25
CA GLY A 134 -8.35 13.71 4.30
C GLY A 134 -7.54 14.90 4.86
N LEU A 135 -7.90 16.13 4.47
CA LEU A 135 -7.28 17.34 5.00
C LEU A 135 -7.62 17.54 6.49
N LEU A 136 -8.85 17.26 6.89
CA LEU A 136 -9.27 17.33 8.30
C LEU A 136 -8.49 16.32 9.16
N LEU A 137 -8.34 15.07 8.71
CA LEU A 137 -7.56 14.04 9.40
C LEU A 137 -6.08 14.42 9.57
N THR A 138 -5.50 15.13 8.60
CA THR A 138 -4.08 15.57 8.68
C THR A 138 -3.89 16.78 9.58
N LEU A 139 -4.82 17.73 9.55
CA LEU A 139 -4.74 18.96 10.34
C LEU A 139 -5.25 18.78 11.77
N TYR A 140 -6.10 17.79 12.03
CA TYR A 140 -6.64 17.52 13.35
C TYR A 140 -5.62 16.79 14.24
N LYS A 141 -4.88 17.57 15.04
CA LYS A 141 -4.01 17.04 16.10
C LYS A 141 -4.87 16.55 17.28
N GLY A 142 -5.23 15.26 17.26
CA GLY A 142 -5.86 14.60 18.41
C GLY A 142 -4.93 14.51 19.63
N ARG A 143 -5.50 14.33 20.82
CA ARG A 143 -4.72 14.09 22.05
C ARG A 143 -4.03 12.71 21.97
N PRO A 144 -2.74 12.58 22.33
CA PRO A 144 -2.07 11.29 22.37
C PRO A 144 -2.81 10.36 23.35
N LEU A 145 -3.30 9.23 22.83
CA LEU A 145 -4.08 8.23 23.58
C LEU A 145 -3.26 7.47 24.64
N PHE A 146 -1.93 7.55 24.56
CA PHE A 146 -1.03 6.95 25.52
C PHE A 146 -0.22 8.03 26.24
N LYS A 147 -0.53 8.27 27.52
CA LYS A 147 0.42 8.91 28.45
C LYS A 147 1.49 7.90 28.79
N HIS A 148 2.50 7.74 27.94
CA HIS A 148 3.63 6.87 28.27
C HIS A 148 4.56 7.57 29.25
N GLN A 149 4.55 7.05 30.47
CA GLN A 149 5.49 7.32 31.56
C GLN A 149 6.87 6.67 31.30
N HIS A 150 7.33 6.68 30.04
CA HIS A 150 8.65 6.23 29.61
C HIS A 150 9.50 7.41 29.12
N SER A 151 9.69 8.39 30.00
CA SER A 151 10.51 9.58 29.73
C SER A 151 12.01 9.29 29.59
N HIS A 152 12.48 8.06 29.78
CA HIS A 152 13.91 7.72 29.63
C HIS A 152 14.28 7.12 28.26
N ALA A 153 13.38 6.42 27.58
CA ALA A 153 13.65 5.89 26.23
C ALA A 153 13.50 6.96 25.14
N VAL A 154 12.47 7.82 25.26
CA VAL A 154 12.27 8.95 24.33
C VAL A 154 13.38 9.99 24.47
N ALA A 155 13.94 10.20 25.66
CA ALA A 155 15.09 11.09 25.85
C ALA A 155 16.34 10.59 25.11
N GLN A 156 16.55 9.27 25.01
CA GLN A 156 17.67 8.71 24.24
C GLN A 156 17.42 8.71 22.72
N THR A 157 16.19 8.46 22.27
CA THR A 157 15.83 8.60 20.84
C THR A 157 15.90 10.06 20.41
N VAL A 158 15.46 11.00 21.24
CA VAL A 158 15.60 12.45 21.01
C VAL A 158 17.08 12.87 21.06
N ALA A 159 17.89 12.35 21.98
CA ALA A 159 19.34 12.63 22.01
C ALA A 159 20.09 12.12 20.77
N ASN A 160 19.66 11.00 20.17
CA ASN A 160 20.19 10.51 18.89
C ASN A 160 19.63 11.28 17.67
N ILE A 161 18.40 11.81 17.76
CA ILE A 161 17.74 12.66 16.77
C ILE A 161 18.27 14.11 16.79
N VAL A 162 18.83 14.57 17.91
CA VAL A 162 19.48 15.88 18.09
C VAL A 162 20.88 15.92 17.44
N LYS A 163 21.49 14.77 17.12
CA LYS A 163 22.79 14.69 16.42
C LYS A 163 22.71 14.86 14.89
N GLN A 164 21.52 15.00 14.29
CA GLN A 164 21.38 15.21 12.84
C GLN A 164 21.14 16.68 12.49
N SER A 165 21.90 17.19 11.50
CA SER A 165 21.72 18.55 11.00
C SER A 165 20.28 18.77 10.51
N PRO A 166 19.69 19.95 10.76
CA PRO A 166 18.32 20.27 10.33
C PRO A 166 18.11 20.08 8.81
N SER A 167 19.16 20.29 8.01
CA SER A 167 19.16 20.03 6.57
C SER A 167 18.91 18.55 6.20
N ARG A 168 19.51 17.61 6.93
CA ARG A 168 19.39 16.17 6.66
C ARG A 168 18.03 15.62 7.09
N ARG A 169 17.40 16.25 8.11
CA ARG A 169 16.02 15.96 8.51
C ARG A 169 15.01 16.40 7.45
N ALA A 170 15.14 17.63 6.94
CA ALA A 170 14.28 18.15 5.89
C ALA A 170 14.37 17.28 4.62
N GLN A 171 15.58 16.89 4.21
CA GLN A 171 15.79 16.02 3.05
C GLN A 171 15.10 14.66 3.19
N ARG A 172 15.24 13.98 4.33
CA ARG A 172 14.59 12.67 4.58
C ARG A 172 13.06 12.78 4.55
N TRP A 173 12.51 13.82 5.18
CA TRP A 173 11.08 14.06 5.17
C TRP A 173 10.56 14.32 3.75
N THR A 174 11.27 15.12 2.95
CA THR A 174 10.92 15.36 1.53
C THR A 174 10.95 14.07 0.70
N ILE A 175 11.93 13.20 0.91
CA ILE A 175 11.99 11.89 0.25
C ILE A 175 10.76 11.04 0.62
N GLY A 176 10.37 11.04 1.89
CA GLY A 176 9.17 10.34 2.35
C GLY A 176 7.89 10.87 1.70
N CYS A 177 7.73 12.20 1.62
CA CYS A 177 6.60 12.84 0.94
C CYS A 177 6.55 12.48 -0.54
N LEU A 178 7.69 12.55 -1.25
CA LEU A 178 7.76 12.20 -2.66
C LEU A 178 7.43 10.72 -2.89
N ALA A 179 7.94 9.82 -2.03
CA ALA A 179 7.62 8.40 -2.09
C ALA A 179 6.13 8.15 -1.90
N LEU A 180 5.46 8.82 -0.96
CA LEU A 180 4.01 8.70 -0.77
C LEU A 180 3.21 9.23 -1.96
N VAL A 181 3.61 10.34 -2.57
CA VAL A 181 2.97 10.86 -3.79
C VAL A 181 3.07 9.84 -4.92
N VAL A 182 4.28 9.32 -5.18
CA VAL A 182 4.51 8.30 -6.21
C VAL A 182 3.72 7.03 -5.90
N GLY A 183 3.73 6.55 -4.65
CA GLY A 183 2.94 5.40 -4.21
C GLY A 183 1.44 5.60 -4.43
N THR A 184 0.91 6.80 -4.16
CA THR A 184 -0.51 7.13 -4.36
C THR A 184 -0.89 7.11 -5.84
N LEU A 185 -0.04 7.67 -6.70
CA LEU A 185 -0.24 7.67 -8.15
C LEU A 185 -0.19 6.25 -8.73
N LEU A 186 0.78 5.44 -8.29
CA LEU A 186 0.89 4.04 -8.70
C LEU A 186 -0.32 3.23 -8.22
N TRP A 187 -0.75 3.42 -6.98
CA TRP A 187 -1.92 2.72 -6.44
C TRP A 187 -3.19 3.08 -7.21
N SER A 188 -3.38 4.37 -7.48
CA SER A 188 -4.51 4.85 -8.26
C SER A 188 -4.49 4.33 -9.70
N SER A 189 -3.31 4.24 -10.31
CA SER A 189 -3.13 3.66 -11.65
C SER A 189 -3.43 2.16 -11.65
N TRP A 190 -3.03 1.46 -10.59
CA TRP A 190 -3.33 0.05 -10.41
C TRP A 190 -4.84 -0.20 -10.35
N PHE A 191 -5.63 0.61 -9.62
CA PHE A 191 -7.08 0.47 -9.62
C PHE A 191 -7.70 0.58 -11.01
N ILE A 192 -7.20 1.49 -11.85
CA ILE A 192 -7.62 1.61 -13.25
C ILE A 192 -7.28 0.34 -14.03
N ILE A 193 -6.03 -0.13 -13.96
CA ILE A 193 -5.59 -1.37 -14.63
C ILE A 193 -6.42 -2.57 -14.16
N GLN A 194 -6.65 -2.67 -12.85
CA GLN A 194 -7.41 -3.75 -12.23
C GLN A 194 -8.87 -3.75 -12.71
N SER A 195 -9.48 -2.58 -12.91
CA SER A 195 -10.83 -2.49 -13.49
C SER A 195 -10.88 -3.05 -14.93
N LEU A 196 -9.85 -2.79 -15.73
CA LEU A 196 -9.72 -3.30 -17.10
C LEU A 196 -9.48 -4.82 -17.12
N VAL A 197 -8.63 -5.31 -16.21
CA VAL A 197 -8.38 -6.75 -16.02
C VAL A 197 -9.65 -7.46 -15.59
N GLY A 198 -10.39 -6.90 -14.62
CA GLY A 198 -11.65 -7.47 -14.12
C GLY A 198 -12.73 -7.61 -15.20
N ARG A 199 -12.74 -6.74 -16.22
CA ARG A 199 -13.64 -6.87 -17.38
C ARG A 199 -13.23 -8.00 -18.33
N ARG A 200 -11.94 -8.32 -18.43
CA ARG A 200 -11.41 -9.37 -19.31
C ARG A 200 -11.33 -10.74 -18.64
N TYR A 201 -11.13 -10.75 -17.32
CA TYR A 201 -10.98 -11.94 -16.51
C TYR A 201 -11.78 -11.75 -15.21
N PRO A 202 -13.08 -12.10 -15.19
CA PRO A 202 -13.99 -11.80 -14.08
C PRO A 202 -13.76 -12.64 -12.81
N CYS A 203 -12.71 -13.47 -12.79
CA CYS A 203 -12.31 -14.29 -11.65
C CYS A 203 -11.37 -13.49 -10.71
N GLN A 204 -11.96 -12.79 -9.75
CA GLN A 204 -11.27 -11.84 -8.86
C GLN A 204 -10.26 -12.54 -7.95
N PHE A 205 -10.60 -13.70 -7.39
CA PHE A 205 -9.70 -14.42 -6.48
C PHE A 205 -8.50 -14.98 -7.23
N SER A 206 -8.74 -15.62 -8.37
CA SER A 206 -7.68 -16.13 -9.24
C SER A 206 -6.79 -15.02 -9.79
N SER A 207 -7.37 -13.89 -10.21
CA SER A 207 -6.61 -12.72 -10.68
C SER A 207 -5.71 -12.17 -9.60
N THR A 208 -6.23 -12.04 -8.37
CA THR A 208 -5.49 -11.51 -7.23
C THR A 208 -4.41 -12.46 -6.76
N ALA A 209 -4.65 -13.78 -6.79
CA ALA A 209 -3.65 -14.79 -6.49
C ALA A 209 -2.48 -14.76 -7.48
N ILE A 210 -2.77 -14.71 -8.79
CA ILE A 210 -1.73 -14.64 -9.85
C ILE A 210 -0.95 -13.32 -9.75
N MET A 211 -1.64 -12.21 -9.50
CA MET A 211 -0.99 -10.91 -9.31
C MET A 211 -0.11 -10.88 -8.06
N SER A 212 -0.57 -11.47 -6.95
CA SER A 212 0.22 -11.60 -5.72
C SER A 212 1.45 -12.49 -5.94
N PHE A 213 1.30 -13.58 -6.69
CA PHE A 213 2.41 -14.45 -7.06
C PHE A 213 3.49 -13.73 -7.86
N PHE A 214 3.09 -13.01 -8.92
CA PHE A 214 4.04 -12.21 -9.69
C PHE A 214 4.65 -11.09 -8.87
N GLY A 215 3.87 -10.44 -8.01
CA GLY A 215 4.36 -9.41 -7.10
C GLY A 215 5.42 -9.95 -6.14
N ALA A 216 5.21 -11.14 -5.56
CA ALA A 216 6.19 -11.79 -4.69
C ALA A 216 7.51 -12.08 -5.42
N ILE A 217 7.44 -12.59 -6.66
CA ILE A 217 8.63 -12.84 -7.48
C ILE A 217 9.37 -11.52 -7.79
N GLN A 218 8.62 -10.49 -8.19
CA GLN A 218 9.18 -9.19 -8.53
C GLN A 218 9.83 -8.50 -7.33
N SER A 219 9.18 -8.53 -6.15
CA SER A 219 9.73 -7.96 -4.93
C SER A 219 10.95 -8.75 -4.43
N ALA A 220 10.92 -10.08 -4.56
CA ALA A 220 12.06 -10.93 -4.24
C ALA A 220 13.26 -10.62 -5.13
N ALA A 221 13.04 -10.53 -6.44
CA ALA A 221 14.07 -10.16 -7.40
C ALA A 221 14.63 -8.78 -7.09
N LEU A 222 13.78 -7.77 -6.87
CA LEU A 222 14.20 -6.42 -6.52
C LEU A 222 15.00 -6.38 -5.21
N SER A 223 14.62 -7.20 -4.23
CA SER A 223 15.36 -7.37 -2.97
C SER A 223 16.76 -7.90 -3.22
N LEU A 224 16.89 -8.98 -4.00
CA LEU A 224 18.17 -9.61 -4.31
C LEU A 224 19.09 -8.69 -5.13
N PHE A 225 18.52 -7.87 -6.02
CA PHE A 225 19.28 -6.87 -6.78
C PHE A 225 19.78 -5.72 -5.90
N THR A 226 18.93 -5.22 -4.99
CA THR A 226 19.23 -4.05 -4.14
C THR A 226 20.11 -4.42 -2.96
N SER A 227 19.96 -5.62 -2.42
CA SER A 227 20.65 -6.05 -1.22
C SER A 227 20.91 -7.56 -1.26
N ARG A 228 22.19 -7.93 -1.44
CA ARG A 228 22.63 -9.31 -1.64
C ARG A 228 22.73 -10.15 -0.35
N ASP A 229 22.49 -9.54 0.82
CA ASP A 229 22.63 -10.23 2.10
C ASP A 229 21.41 -11.11 2.41
N LEU A 230 21.60 -12.43 2.33
CA LEU A 230 20.58 -13.42 2.67
C LEU A 230 20.15 -13.36 4.15
N SER A 231 20.98 -12.78 5.02
CA SER A 231 20.68 -12.57 6.44
C SER A 231 19.43 -11.72 6.71
N MET A 232 19.00 -10.90 5.75
CA MET A 232 17.78 -10.09 5.85
C MET A 232 16.50 -10.90 5.62
N TRP A 233 16.59 -12.11 5.06
CA TRP A 233 15.44 -12.99 4.83
C TRP A 233 15.05 -13.81 6.06
N VAL A 234 15.92 -13.83 7.07
CA VAL A 234 15.68 -14.54 8.32
C VAL A 234 14.77 -13.67 9.20
N LEU A 235 13.53 -14.14 9.40
CA LEU A 235 12.59 -13.58 10.39
C LEU A 235 13.13 -13.89 11.80
N LYS A 236 13.52 -12.87 12.55
CA LYS A 236 14.16 -13.01 13.87
C LYS A 236 13.20 -12.76 15.02
N GLY A 237 12.13 -12.00 14.81
CA GLY A 237 11.20 -11.56 15.86
C GLY A 237 9.82 -12.22 15.83
N LYS A 238 9.22 -12.45 17.01
CA LYS A 238 7.81 -12.87 17.12
C LYS A 238 6.84 -11.83 16.52
N VAL A 239 7.13 -10.55 16.71
CA VAL A 239 6.33 -9.44 16.17
C VAL A 239 6.41 -9.38 14.65
N GLU A 240 7.58 -9.66 14.09
CA GLU A 240 7.81 -9.74 12.64
C GLU A 240 6.95 -10.84 12.01
N ILE A 241 6.98 -12.05 12.59
CA ILE A 241 6.18 -13.19 12.11
C ILE A 241 4.68 -12.90 12.21
N ILE A 242 4.21 -12.37 13.34
CA ILE A 242 2.79 -12.03 13.52
C ILE A 242 2.36 -10.97 12.50
N THR A 243 3.20 -9.96 12.27
CA THR A 243 2.91 -8.89 11.30
C THR A 243 2.81 -9.45 9.88
N VAL A 244 3.74 -10.31 9.50
CA VAL A 244 3.77 -10.93 8.16
C VAL A 244 2.58 -11.89 7.96
N LEU A 245 2.15 -12.60 9.00
CA LEU A 245 0.98 -13.50 8.93
C LEU A 245 -0.35 -12.75 8.89
N TYR A 246 -0.42 -11.59 9.55
CA TYR A 246 -1.65 -10.79 9.64
C TYR A 246 -1.85 -9.85 8.44
N ALA A 247 -0.75 -9.32 7.88
CA ALA A 247 -0.76 -8.34 6.79
C ALA A 247 -0.95 -8.97 5.41
#